data_AF-A0A1V5PZC4-F1
#
_entry.id   AF-A0A1V5PZC4-F1
#
_cell.length_a   1.000
_cell.length_b   1.000
_cell.length_c   1.000
_cell.angle_alpha   90.00
_cell.angle_beta   90.00
_cell.angle_gamma   90.00
#
_symmetry.space_group_name_H-M   'P 1'
#
loop_
_entity.id
_entity.type
_entity.pdbx_description
1 polymer ?
#
loop_
_entity_poly.entity_id
_entity_poly.type
_entity_poly.pdbx_seq_one_letter_code
_entity_poly.pdbx_strand_id
1 'polypeptide(L)'
;MLYAGIMSALGLHNTLYLTQVFRHEEETRWCFGFFHPNGFSLFLVKEYLLTIYIYGKTKNRILLITMTALCPILLILARSKMGIVCFVVTAALTFTALIIKKIDKPLFILGTVSMAFQTVFIYLLGVIPLPEIHNGEVENFWDFLNEITTGRLDHARSAFLYNKLTLFGVGHAEDVTEMGSVNMLFNQGIIFAALYLAALFTIYYRMYKKHETFSMILILGSTFYSLSESFNAYFNKNPIFICFIGITVFPFLLKDLFGKKETDNK
;
A
#
# COMPACT_ATOMS: atom_id res chain seq x y z
N MET A 1 15.02 -9.84 1.93
CA MET A 1 15.48 -8.98 3.05
C MET A 1 16.81 -9.43 3.63
N LEU A 2 16.91 -10.66 4.15
CA LEU A 2 18.13 -11.17 4.80
C LEU A 2 19.39 -11.02 3.93
N TYR A 3 19.33 -11.43 2.67
CA TYR A 3 20.43 -11.30 1.72
C TYR A 3 20.89 -9.84 1.55
N ALA A 4 19.97 -8.92 1.27
CA ALA A 4 20.30 -7.50 1.10
C ALA A 4 20.90 -6.88 2.37
N GLY A 5 20.35 -7.23 3.54
CA GLY A 5 20.87 -6.76 4.83
C GLY A 5 22.28 -7.28 5.13
N ILE A 6 22.56 -8.56 4.85
CA ILE A 6 23.90 -9.14 5.00
C ILE A 6 24.88 -8.47 4.03
N MET A 7 24.53 -8.38 2.75
CA MET A 7 25.39 -7.75 1.74
C MET A 7 25.67 -6.28 2.08
N SER A 8 24.69 -5.57 2.63
CA SER A 8 24.87 -4.19 3.09
C SER A 8 25.77 -4.10 4.34
N ALA A 9 25.61 -5.00 5.31
CA ALA A 9 26.48 -5.06 6.48
C ALA A 9 27.94 -5.40 6.13
N LEU A 10 28.14 -6.15 5.04
CA LEU A 10 29.47 -6.45 4.48
C LEU A 10 30.02 -5.32 3.58
N GLY A 11 29.27 -4.22 3.38
CA GLY A 11 29.66 -3.12 2.49
C GLY A 11 29.59 -3.45 1.00
N LEU A 12 28.93 -4.54 0.63
CA LEU A 12 28.85 -5.05 -0.75
C LEU A 12 27.59 -4.58 -1.51
N HIS A 13 26.57 -4.07 -0.80
CA HIS A 13 25.31 -3.64 -1.43
C HIS A 13 24.59 -2.55 -0.63
N ASN A 14 24.62 -1.31 -1.13
CA ASN A 14 24.00 -0.14 -0.50
C ASN A 14 24.34 0.01 1.00
N THR A 15 23.80 1.03 1.66
CA THR A 15 24.11 1.31 3.06
C THR A 15 23.15 0.62 4.03
N LEU A 16 23.67 0.26 5.21
CA LEU A 16 22.91 -0.40 6.26
C LEU A 16 21.98 0.60 6.97
N TYR A 17 22.48 1.82 7.15
CA TYR A 17 21.77 2.99 7.64
C TYR A 17 22.16 4.21 6.80
N LEU A 18 21.34 5.25 6.89
CA LEU A 18 21.57 6.51 6.22
C LEU A 18 21.32 7.65 7.21
N THR A 19 22.26 8.58 7.28
CA THR A 19 22.19 9.76 8.12
C THR A 19 22.11 10.97 7.21
N GLN A 20 20.96 11.64 7.20
CA GLN A 20 20.73 12.86 6.42
C GLN A 20 19.61 13.67 7.05
N VAL A 21 19.40 14.89 6.55
CA VAL A 21 18.25 15.71 6.92
C VAL A 21 17.02 15.19 6.17
N PHE A 22 16.10 14.51 6.87
CA PHE A 22 14.87 13.99 6.28
C PHE A 22 13.69 14.96 6.37
N ARG A 23 13.73 15.91 7.31
CA ARG A 23 12.71 16.94 7.52
C ARG A 23 13.37 18.24 7.97
N HIS A 24 13.64 18.37 9.26
CA HIS A 24 14.25 19.56 9.88
C HIS A 24 15.48 19.21 10.73
N GLU A 25 15.72 17.92 10.95
CA GLU A 25 16.80 17.42 11.78
C GLU A 25 17.56 16.33 11.03
N GLU A 26 18.85 16.22 11.34
CA GLU A 26 19.68 15.11 10.91
C GLU A 26 19.25 13.84 11.67
N GLU A 27 18.84 12.83 10.92
CA GLU A 27 18.36 11.58 11.51
C GLU A 27 19.07 10.39 10.88
N THR A 28 19.49 9.45 11.73
CA THR A 28 19.95 8.12 11.29
C THR A 28 18.76 7.18 11.15
N ARG A 29 18.54 6.65 9.94
CA ARG A 29 17.45 5.71 9.62
C ARG A 29 18.00 4.45 8.96
N TRP A 30 17.50 3.29 9.37
CA TRP A 30 17.97 1.99 8.87
C TRP A 30 17.37 1.65 7.51
N CYS A 31 18.22 1.16 6.60
CA CYS A 31 17.88 0.89 5.21
C CYS A 31 18.10 -0.59 4.82
N PHE A 32 18.99 -1.32 5.51
CA PHE A 32 19.25 -2.76 5.25
C PHE A 32 19.50 -3.09 3.77
N GLY A 33 20.30 -2.27 3.08
CA GLY A 33 20.64 -2.46 1.67
C GLY A 33 19.61 -1.90 0.68
N PHE A 34 18.54 -1.25 1.14
CA PHE A 34 17.70 -0.42 0.28
C PHE A 34 18.31 0.96 0.10
N PHE A 35 18.00 1.62 -1.02
CA PHE A 35 18.51 2.96 -1.34
C PHE A 35 18.00 4.04 -0.36
N HIS A 36 16.81 3.85 0.21
CA HIS A 36 16.16 4.81 1.10
C HIS A 36 15.34 4.08 2.19
N PRO A 37 15.23 4.60 3.42
CA PRO A 37 14.46 3.95 4.50
C PRO A 37 12.97 3.82 4.19
N ASN A 38 12.39 4.74 3.40
CA ASN A 38 11.00 4.61 2.94
C ASN A 38 10.84 3.40 2.01
N GLY A 39 11.82 3.13 1.14
CA GLY A 39 11.82 1.95 0.25
C GLY A 39 11.90 0.64 1.04
N PHE A 40 12.73 0.60 2.09
CA PHE A 40 12.79 -0.52 3.03
C PHE A 40 11.46 -0.73 3.76
N SER A 41 10.86 0.34 4.27
CA SER A 41 9.57 0.30 4.99
C SER A 41 8.43 -0.18 4.09
N LEU A 42 8.37 0.33 2.87
CA LEU A 42 7.43 -0.08 1.82
C LEU A 42 7.54 -1.58 1.54
N PHE A 43 8.77 -2.08 1.39
CA PHE A 43 9.01 -3.50 1.18
C PHE A 43 8.55 -4.34 2.38
N LEU A 44 8.90 -3.92 3.60
CA LEU A 44 8.53 -4.62 4.82
C LEU A 44 7.01 -4.69 5.04
N VAL A 45 6.28 -3.60 4.77
CA VAL A 45 4.81 -3.59 4.82
C VAL A 45 4.22 -4.56 3.79
N LYS A 46 4.75 -4.61 2.56
CA LYS A 46 4.31 -5.57 1.54
C LYS A 46 4.49 -7.01 1.99
N GLU A 47 5.67 -7.35 2.53
CA GLU A 47 5.96 -8.67 3.06
C GLU A 47 5.03 -9.05 4.21
N TYR A 48 4.72 -8.10 5.11
CA TYR A 48 3.79 -8.32 6.21
C TYR A 48 2.37 -8.61 5.71
N LEU A 49 1.85 -7.79 4.78
CA LEU A 49 0.54 -8.01 4.17
C LEU A 49 0.46 -9.35 3.44
N LEU A 50 1.52 -9.72 2.71
CA LEU A 50 1.59 -11.02 2.04
C LEU A 50 1.58 -12.17 3.06
N THR A 51 2.28 -12.01 4.17
CA THR A 51 2.31 -12.99 5.27
C THR A 51 0.91 -13.17 5.87
N ILE A 52 0.15 -12.10 6.08
CA ILE A 52 -1.25 -12.17 6.53
C ILE A 52 -2.09 -12.97 5.52
N TYR A 53 -1.95 -12.69 4.23
CA TYR A 53 -2.72 -13.37 3.20
C TYR A 53 -2.43 -14.87 3.12
N ILE A 54 -1.16 -15.27 3.17
CA ILE A 54 -0.75 -16.68 3.07
C ILE A 54 -1.03 -17.42 4.38
N TYR A 55 -0.54 -16.88 5.51
CA TYR A 55 -0.51 -17.60 6.79
C TYR A 55 -1.68 -17.27 7.73
N GLY A 56 -2.53 -16.30 7.40
CA GLY A 56 -3.76 -16.05 8.17
C GLY A 56 -4.73 -17.23 8.11
N LYS A 57 -4.77 -17.90 6.96
CA LYS A 57 -5.65 -19.06 6.68
C LYS A 57 -5.06 -20.40 7.16
N THR A 58 -3.76 -20.46 7.40
CA THR A 58 -3.08 -21.70 7.77
C THR A 58 -3.21 -22.01 9.26
N LYS A 59 -3.11 -23.30 9.60
CA LYS A 59 -2.98 -23.74 11.00
C LYS A 59 -1.60 -23.42 11.57
N ASN A 60 -0.55 -23.53 10.76
CA ASN A 60 0.79 -23.10 11.14
C ASN A 60 0.91 -21.58 10.96
N ARG A 61 0.88 -20.85 12.08
CA ARG A 61 0.93 -19.39 12.13
C ARG A 61 2.27 -18.85 12.64
N ILE A 62 3.29 -19.71 12.74
CA ILE A 62 4.60 -19.32 13.28
C ILE A 62 5.14 -18.11 12.51
N LEU A 63 5.13 -18.15 11.17
CA LEU A 63 5.63 -17.03 10.37
C LEU A 63 4.81 -15.75 10.57
N LEU A 64 3.48 -15.85 10.70
CA LEU A 64 2.62 -14.70 11.00
C LEU A 64 2.96 -14.07 12.35
N ILE A 65 3.16 -14.88 13.38
CA ILE A 65 3.53 -14.43 14.73
C ILE A 65 4.92 -13.78 14.69
N THR A 66 5.91 -14.45 14.07
CA THR A 66 7.27 -13.94 13.92
C THR A 66 7.30 -12.61 13.16
N MET A 67 6.59 -12.52 12.04
CA MET A 67 6.50 -11.27 11.28
C MET A 67 5.77 -10.17 12.05
N THR A 68 4.74 -10.51 12.82
CA THR A 68 4.05 -9.53 13.68
C THR A 68 4.95 -9.01 14.79
N ALA A 69 5.88 -9.82 15.32
CA ALA A 69 6.85 -9.38 16.32
C ALA A 69 8.00 -8.55 15.70
N LEU A 70 8.52 -8.96 14.54
CA LEU A 70 9.69 -8.34 13.91
C LEU A 70 9.37 -7.06 13.12
N CYS A 71 8.24 -7.02 12.41
CA CYS A 71 7.86 -5.90 11.57
C CYS A 71 7.84 -4.54 12.31
N PRO A 72 7.22 -4.38 13.49
CA PRO A 72 7.21 -3.08 14.17
C PRO A 72 8.60 -2.63 14.60
N ILE A 73 9.47 -3.56 15.01
CA ILE A 73 10.86 -3.24 15.38
C ILE A 73 11.60 -2.63 14.18
N LEU A 74 11.50 -3.30 13.02
CA LEU A 74 12.17 -2.85 11.81
C LEU A 74 11.58 -1.52 11.27
N LEU A 75 10.26 -1.31 11.39
CA LEU A 75 9.62 -0.06 10.99
C LEU A 75 10.02 1.12 11.90
N ILE A 76 10.23 0.88 13.20
CA ILE A 76 10.76 1.86 14.14
C ILE A 76 12.20 2.23 13.78
N LEU A 77 13.05 1.25 13.45
CA LEU A 77 14.43 1.50 13.00
C LEU A 77 14.48 2.31 11.70
N ALA A 78 13.52 2.10 10.81
CA ALA A 78 13.36 2.87 9.57
C ALA A 78 12.71 4.26 9.79
N ARG A 79 12.21 4.53 11.00
CA ARG A 79 11.42 5.73 11.37
C ARG A 79 10.22 6.00 10.45
N SER A 80 9.58 4.94 9.95
CA SER A 80 8.42 5.08 9.05
C SER A 80 7.10 5.19 9.82
N LYS A 81 6.67 6.42 10.09
CA LYS A 81 5.36 6.71 10.74
C LYS A 81 4.20 6.00 10.02
N MET A 82 4.15 6.12 8.69
CA MET A 82 3.07 5.54 7.89
C MET A 82 3.13 4.01 7.83
N GLY A 83 4.34 3.43 7.80
CA GLY A 83 4.52 1.99 7.88
C GLY A 83 4.00 1.44 9.20
N ILE A 84 4.31 2.12 10.31
CA ILE A 84 3.83 1.76 11.66
C ILE A 84 2.30 1.84 11.73
N VAL A 85 1.69 2.92 11.24
CA VAL A 85 0.22 3.06 11.22
C VAL A 85 -0.44 1.93 10.42
N CYS A 86 0.07 1.65 9.22
CA CYS A 86 -0.45 0.55 8.40
C CYS A 86 -0.29 -0.80 9.10
N PHE A 87 0.88 -1.06 9.72
CA PHE A 87 1.12 -2.27 10.50
C PHE A 87 0.12 -2.40 11.64
N VAL A 88 -0.06 -1.38 12.47
CA VAL A 88 -0.97 -1.43 13.64
C VAL A 88 -2.40 -1.72 13.20
N VAL A 89 -2.90 -1.01 12.19
CA VAL A 89 -4.26 -1.22 11.67
C VAL A 89 -4.43 -2.64 11.12
N THR A 90 -3.49 -3.10 10.30
CA THR A 90 -3.60 -4.42 9.65
C THR A 90 -3.38 -5.58 10.62
N ALA A 91 -2.50 -5.42 11.61
CA ALA A 91 -2.32 -6.37 12.70
C ALA A 91 -3.58 -6.45 13.56
N ALA A 92 -4.15 -5.31 13.97
CA ALA A 92 -5.38 -5.26 14.74
C ALA A 92 -6.53 -5.98 14.01
N LEU A 93 -6.76 -5.64 12.74
CA LEU A 93 -7.78 -6.31 11.93
C LEU A 93 -7.52 -7.81 11.78
N THR A 94 -6.25 -8.22 11.61
CA THR A 94 -5.87 -9.63 11.52
C THR A 94 -6.20 -10.37 12.81
N PHE A 95 -5.82 -9.86 13.98
CA PHE A 95 -6.15 -10.49 15.26
C PHE A 95 -7.65 -10.48 15.55
N THR A 96 -8.35 -9.40 15.20
CA THR A 96 -9.81 -9.35 15.27
C THR A 96 -10.43 -10.44 14.39
N ALA A 97 -9.93 -10.65 13.17
CA ALA A 97 -10.39 -11.72 12.26
C ALA A 97 -10.15 -13.13 12.81
N LEU A 98 -9.08 -13.30 13.59
CA LEU A 98 -8.73 -14.56 14.22
C LEU A 98 -9.61 -14.91 15.41
N ILE A 99 -10.11 -13.91 16.13
CA ILE A 99 -10.92 -14.07 17.34
C ILE A 99 -12.42 -14.05 17.01
N ILE A 100 -12.84 -13.06 16.22
CA ILE A 100 -14.25 -12.79 15.91
C ILE A 100 -14.60 -13.42 14.56
N LYS A 101 -15.57 -14.34 14.58
CA LYS A 101 -16.11 -14.93 13.34
C LYS A 101 -17.00 -13.91 12.61
N LYS A 102 -17.03 -13.98 11.28
CA LYS A 102 -17.93 -13.20 10.40
C LYS A 102 -17.72 -11.68 10.38
N ILE A 103 -16.46 -11.22 10.46
CA ILE A 103 -16.15 -9.80 10.33
C ILE A 103 -16.14 -9.28 8.88
N ASP A 104 -16.46 -10.13 7.89
CA ASP A 104 -16.34 -9.81 6.47
C ASP A 104 -17.19 -8.61 6.06
N LYS A 105 -18.39 -8.45 6.63
CA LYS A 105 -19.28 -7.31 6.31
C LYS A 105 -18.73 -5.98 6.84
N PRO A 106 -18.35 -5.85 8.13
CA PRO A 106 -17.63 -4.67 8.62
C PRO A 106 -16.37 -4.36 7.81
N LEU A 107 -15.56 -5.37 7.50
CA LEU A 107 -14.38 -5.20 6.65
C LEU A 107 -14.77 -4.66 5.27
N PHE A 108 -15.77 -5.26 4.60
CA PHE A 108 -16.22 -4.82 3.29
C PHE A 108 -16.66 -3.35 3.28
N ILE A 109 -17.41 -2.94 4.29
CA ILE A 109 -17.85 -1.54 4.43
C ILE A 109 -16.62 -0.65 4.61
N LEU A 110 -15.72 -1.00 5.54
CA LEU A 110 -14.52 -0.22 5.80
C LEU A 110 -13.65 -0.07 4.55
N GLY A 111 -13.37 -1.17 3.84
CA GLY A 111 -12.54 -1.12 2.62
C GLY A 111 -13.20 -0.35 1.49
N THR A 112 -14.52 -0.47 1.32
CA THR A 112 -15.26 0.32 0.33
C THR A 112 -15.21 1.82 0.65
N VAL A 113 -15.43 2.18 1.92
CA VAL A 113 -15.32 3.57 2.39
C VAL A 113 -13.90 4.09 2.21
N SER A 114 -12.87 3.31 2.51
CA SER A 114 -11.47 3.72 2.31
C SER A 114 -11.13 3.97 0.83
N MET A 115 -11.58 3.10 -0.09
CA MET A 115 -11.37 3.30 -1.53
C MET A 115 -12.13 4.53 -2.06
N ALA A 116 -13.37 4.72 -1.60
CA ALA A 116 -14.17 5.89 -1.95
C ALA A 116 -13.51 7.17 -1.41
N PHE A 117 -13.08 7.16 -0.15
CA PHE A 117 -12.35 8.27 0.47
C PHE A 117 -11.08 8.60 -0.31
N GLN A 118 -10.28 7.60 -0.68
CA GLN A 118 -9.08 7.81 -1.51
C GLN A 118 -9.41 8.50 -2.84
N THR A 119 -10.46 8.06 -3.52
CA THR A 119 -10.88 8.62 -4.81
C THR A 119 -11.34 10.07 -4.66
N VAL A 120 -12.20 10.33 -3.68
CA VAL A 120 -12.69 11.68 -3.37
C VAL A 120 -11.53 12.57 -2.96
N PHE A 121 -10.65 12.10 -2.08
CA PHE A 121 -9.50 12.85 -1.59
C PHE A 121 -8.58 13.30 -2.73
N ILE A 122 -8.23 12.42 -3.66
CA ILE A 122 -7.44 12.76 -4.85
C ILE A 122 -8.13 13.83 -5.70
N TYR A 123 -9.45 13.71 -5.89
CA TYR A 123 -10.22 14.71 -6.65
C TYR A 123 -10.27 16.06 -5.93
N LEU A 124 -10.44 16.07 -4.61
CA LEU A 124 -10.40 17.29 -3.81
C LEU A 124 -9.04 17.99 -3.94
N LEU A 125 -7.93 17.25 -3.91
CA LEU A 125 -6.57 17.81 -4.11
C LEU A 125 -6.37 18.42 -5.51
N GLY A 126 -7.08 17.91 -6.53
CA GLY A 126 -6.93 18.37 -7.91
C GLY A 126 -7.88 19.49 -8.34
N VAL A 127 -8.98 19.72 -7.60
CA VAL A 127 -10.05 20.66 -8.00
C VAL A 127 -10.24 21.79 -7.00
N ILE A 128 -10.05 21.54 -5.71
CA ILE A 128 -10.23 22.57 -4.69
C ILE A 128 -8.89 23.29 -4.50
N PRO A 129 -8.85 24.64 -4.61
CA PRO A 129 -7.69 25.39 -4.19
C PRO A 129 -7.48 25.17 -2.69
N LEU A 130 -6.54 24.31 -2.35
CA LEU A 130 -6.17 24.08 -0.96
C LEU A 130 -5.57 25.36 -0.39
N PRO A 131 -5.87 25.71 0.88
CA PRO A 131 -5.22 26.82 1.57
C PRO A 131 -3.71 26.68 1.50
N GLU A 132 -2.98 27.80 1.61
CA GLU A 132 -1.54 27.72 1.80
C GLU A 132 -1.26 26.91 3.06
N ILE A 133 -0.34 25.96 2.93
CA ILE A 133 0.05 25.06 4.00
C ILE A 133 1.28 25.68 4.67
N HIS A 134 1.16 26.03 5.94
CA HIS A 134 2.26 26.61 6.71
C HIS A 134 3.10 25.48 7.30
N ASN A 135 4.32 25.32 6.78
CA ASN A 135 5.24 24.30 7.29
C ASN A 135 5.78 24.72 8.67
N GLY A 136 5.37 24.01 9.72
CA GLY A 136 5.94 24.14 11.08
C GLY A 136 4.99 24.68 12.14
N GLU A 137 3.83 25.22 11.77
CA GLU A 137 2.80 25.70 12.69
C GLU A 137 1.43 25.15 12.28
N VAL A 138 0.74 24.47 13.20
CA VAL A 138 -0.59 23.90 12.94
C VAL A 138 -1.64 24.98 13.17
N GLU A 139 -1.88 25.81 12.16
CA GLU A 139 -2.89 26.87 12.24
C GLU A 139 -4.27 26.37 11.77
N ASN A 140 -4.29 25.49 10.77
CA ASN A 140 -5.52 24.96 10.18
C ASN A 140 -5.53 23.44 10.06
N PHE A 141 -6.72 22.88 9.78
CA PHE A 141 -6.90 21.44 9.56
C PHE A 141 -5.98 20.87 8.46
N TRP A 142 -5.65 21.67 7.44
CA TRP A 142 -4.76 21.26 6.36
C TRP A 142 -3.29 21.15 6.79
N ASP A 143 -2.83 22.03 7.69
CA ASP A 143 -1.47 21.95 8.25
C ASP A 143 -1.32 20.71 9.12
N PHE A 144 -2.34 20.41 9.93
CA PHE A 144 -2.40 19.17 10.71
C PHE A 144 -2.34 17.92 9.83
N LEU A 145 -3.13 17.89 8.75
CA LEU A 145 -3.10 16.78 7.79
C LEU A 145 -1.74 16.68 7.09
N ASN A 146 -1.12 17.82 6.74
CA ASN A 146 0.18 17.84 6.09
C ASN A 146 1.28 17.35 7.03
N GLU A 147 1.22 17.69 8.31
CA GLU A 147 2.16 17.19 9.32
C GLU A 147 2.05 15.67 9.51
N ILE A 148 0.81 15.14 9.58
CA ILE A 148 0.56 13.70 9.66
C ILE A 148 1.11 12.96 8.44
N THR A 149 0.88 13.51 7.25
CA THR A 149 1.35 12.95 5.98
C THR A 149 2.80 13.32 5.68
N THR A 150 3.47 14.03 6.60
CA THR A 150 4.88 14.43 6.54
C THR A 150 5.22 15.25 5.28
N GLY A 151 4.44 16.28 4.98
CA GLY A 151 4.66 17.20 3.86
C GLY A 151 4.09 16.75 2.52
N ARG A 152 3.56 15.52 2.44
CA ARG A 152 3.18 14.91 1.16
C ARG A 152 1.94 15.52 0.52
N LEU A 153 1.06 16.12 1.32
CA LEU A 153 -0.11 16.82 0.79
C LEU A 153 0.28 18.08 0.04
N ASP A 154 1.26 18.83 0.55
CA ASP A 154 1.78 20.00 -0.16
C ASP A 154 2.50 19.61 -1.47
N HIS A 155 3.26 18.51 -1.45
CA HIS A 155 3.85 17.96 -2.68
C HIS A 155 2.79 17.51 -3.70
N ALA A 156 1.72 16.85 -3.24
CA ALA A 156 0.62 16.48 -4.12
C ALA A 156 -0.13 17.70 -4.69
N ARG A 157 -0.38 18.72 -3.87
CA ARG A 157 -0.95 20.01 -4.30
C ARG A 157 -0.09 20.66 -5.37
N SER A 158 1.22 20.76 -5.11
CA SER A 158 2.19 21.30 -6.06
C SER A 158 2.17 20.51 -7.37
N ALA A 159 2.06 19.18 -7.32
CA ALA A 159 1.92 18.36 -8.51
C ALA A 159 0.70 18.76 -9.36
N PHE A 160 -0.46 19.02 -8.74
CA PHE A 160 -1.67 19.47 -9.44
C PHE A 160 -1.60 20.92 -9.95
N LEU A 161 -0.84 21.80 -9.30
CA LEU A 161 -0.65 23.17 -9.76
C LEU A 161 0.30 23.26 -10.98
N TYR A 162 1.38 22.47 -10.97
CA TYR A 162 2.44 22.57 -11.98
C TYR A 162 2.31 21.56 -13.12
N ASN A 163 1.58 20.46 -12.94
CA ASN A 163 1.41 19.44 -13.97
C ASN A 163 -0.04 19.38 -14.45
N LYS A 164 -0.20 19.20 -15.76
CA LYS A 164 -1.52 18.99 -16.37
C LYS A 164 -1.93 17.53 -16.27
N LEU A 165 -3.12 17.30 -15.72
CA LEU A 165 -3.72 15.97 -15.71
C LEU A 165 -4.13 15.57 -17.13
N THR A 166 -3.73 14.38 -17.57
CA THR A 166 -4.09 13.83 -18.88
C THR A 166 -4.91 12.54 -18.74
N LEU A 167 -5.69 12.21 -19.76
CA LEU A 167 -6.49 10.99 -19.78
C LEU A 167 -5.65 9.71 -19.75
N PHE A 168 -4.47 9.73 -20.40
CA PHE A 168 -3.60 8.57 -20.60
C PHE A 168 -2.25 8.66 -19.87
N GLY A 169 -2.06 9.67 -19.02
CA GLY A 169 -0.82 9.91 -18.31
C GLY A 169 0.21 10.61 -19.18
N VAL A 170 1.31 11.05 -18.56
CA VAL A 170 2.43 11.71 -19.25
C VAL A 170 3.63 10.75 -19.40
N GLY A 171 3.56 9.56 -18.76
CA GLY A 171 4.63 8.57 -18.84
C GLY A 171 5.96 9.02 -18.24
N HIS A 172 5.95 9.99 -17.32
CA HIS A 172 7.16 10.39 -16.62
C HIS A 172 7.71 9.20 -15.82
N ALA A 173 9.02 8.96 -15.94
CA ALA A 173 9.72 7.93 -15.18
C ALA A 173 10.00 8.38 -13.73
N GLU A 174 9.87 9.67 -13.45
CA GLU A 174 10.12 10.26 -12.13
C GLU A 174 8.79 10.48 -11.39
N ASP A 175 8.79 10.15 -10.09
CA ASP A 175 7.61 10.26 -9.25
C ASP A 175 7.28 11.74 -8.98
N VAL A 176 6.10 12.20 -9.39
CA VAL A 176 5.65 13.60 -9.22
C VAL A 176 5.34 13.91 -7.75
N THR A 177 5.00 12.87 -6.98
CA THR A 177 4.79 12.93 -5.54
C THR A 177 4.96 11.54 -4.93
N GLU A 178 5.35 11.48 -3.66
CA GLU A 178 5.40 10.22 -2.90
C GLU A 178 4.00 9.63 -2.64
N MET A 179 2.92 10.38 -2.83
CA MET A 179 1.55 9.85 -2.69
C MET A 179 1.23 8.93 -3.88
N GLY A 180 1.26 7.61 -3.66
CA GLY A 180 1.20 6.64 -4.74
C GLY A 180 -0.05 6.72 -5.61
N SER A 181 -1.17 7.18 -5.06
CA SER A 181 -2.40 7.35 -5.80
C SER A 181 -2.44 8.60 -6.70
N VAL A 182 -1.85 9.70 -6.25
CA VAL A 182 -1.66 10.91 -7.06
C VAL A 182 -0.62 10.65 -8.14
N ASN A 183 0.48 9.98 -7.78
CA ASN A 183 1.53 9.63 -8.73
C ASN A 183 1.04 8.68 -9.85
N MET A 184 0.20 7.68 -9.50
CA MET A 184 -0.46 6.82 -10.48
C MET A 184 -1.34 7.64 -11.44
N LEU A 185 -2.04 8.65 -10.94
CA LEU A 185 -2.91 9.50 -11.76
C LEU A 185 -2.13 10.32 -12.79
N PHE A 186 -0.98 10.90 -12.42
CA PHE A 186 -0.13 11.66 -13.35
C PHE A 186 0.64 10.76 -14.31
N ASN A 187 1.22 9.66 -13.83
CA ASN A 187 2.06 8.80 -14.65
C ASN A 187 1.26 7.92 -15.61
N GLN A 188 0.10 7.42 -15.18
CA GLN A 188 -0.69 6.42 -15.93
C GLN A 188 -2.04 6.97 -16.44
N GLY A 189 -2.46 8.14 -15.95
CA GLY A 189 -3.65 8.84 -16.44
C GLY A 189 -4.94 8.50 -15.70
N ILE A 190 -5.95 9.34 -15.93
CA ILE A 190 -7.29 9.21 -15.35
C ILE A 190 -7.94 7.88 -15.74
N ILE A 191 -7.82 7.47 -17.00
CA ILE A 191 -8.45 6.23 -17.50
C ILE A 191 -7.85 5.03 -16.77
N PHE A 192 -6.52 4.96 -16.66
CA PHE A 192 -5.88 3.86 -15.94
C PHE A 192 -6.29 3.85 -14.47
N ALA A 193 -6.26 5.01 -13.80
CA ALA A 193 -6.62 5.09 -12.39
C ALA A 193 -8.08 4.64 -12.13
N ALA A 194 -9.01 5.03 -13.01
CA ALA A 194 -10.41 4.60 -12.92
C ALA A 194 -10.58 3.08 -13.13
N LEU A 195 -9.91 2.53 -14.15
CA LEU A 195 -9.92 1.08 -14.41
C LEU A 195 -9.30 0.30 -13.25
N TYR A 196 -8.20 0.80 -12.70
CA TYR A 196 -7.53 0.23 -11.55
C TYR A 196 -8.42 0.19 -10.30
N LEU A 197 -9.09 1.29 -9.98
CA LEU A 197 -10.03 1.36 -8.86
C LEU A 197 -11.24 0.44 -9.08
N ALA A 198 -11.79 0.40 -10.30
CA ALA A 198 -12.88 -0.51 -10.64
C ALA A 198 -12.45 -1.99 -10.50
N ALA A 199 -11.23 -2.33 -10.92
CA ALA A 199 -10.66 -3.65 -10.76
C ALA A 199 -10.48 -3.99 -9.27
N LEU A 200 -9.86 -3.12 -8.48
CA LEU A 200 -9.71 -3.30 -7.03
C LEU A 200 -11.05 -3.51 -6.33
N PHE A 201 -12.05 -2.68 -6.63
CA PHE A 201 -13.38 -2.80 -6.05
C PHE A 201 -14.04 -4.13 -6.44
N THR A 202 -13.93 -4.54 -7.71
CA THR A 202 -14.45 -5.82 -8.20
C THR A 202 -13.79 -7.00 -7.47
N ILE A 203 -12.48 -6.96 -7.29
CA ILE A 203 -11.72 -7.98 -6.54
C ILE A 203 -12.21 -8.02 -5.09
N TYR A 204 -12.31 -6.84 -4.46
CA TYR A 204 -12.71 -6.71 -3.07
C TYR A 204 -14.13 -7.25 -2.82
N TYR A 205 -15.06 -6.92 -3.71
CA TYR A 205 -16.43 -7.44 -3.70
C TYR A 205 -16.46 -8.96 -3.87
N ARG A 206 -15.64 -9.52 -4.78
CA ARG A 206 -15.52 -10.97 -4.94
C ARG A 206 -14.95 -11.64 -3.69
N MET A 207 -13.96 -11.04 -3.03
CA MET A 207 -13.40 -11.55 -1.78
C MET A 207 -14.46 -11.57 -0.67
N TYR A 208 -15.27 -10.50 -0.58
CA TYR A 208 -16.40 -10.45 0.33
C TYR A 208 -17.41 -11.57 0.08
N LYS A 209 -17.81 -11.78 -1.18
CA LYS A 209 -18.74 -12.88 -1.54
C LYS A 209 -18.19 -14.27 -1.25
N LYS A 210 -16.88 -14.45 -1.30
CA LYS A 210 -16.19 -15.70 -1.00
C LYS A 210 -15.79 -15.85 0.47
N HIS A 211 -16.08 -14.87 1.33
CA HIS A 211 -15.67 -14.84 2.73
C HIS A 211 -14.14 -14.96 2.92
N GLU A 212 -13.37 -14.33 2.02
CA GLU A 212 -11.91 -14.36 2.01
C GLU A 212 -11.33 -13.25 2.90
N THR A 213 -11.57 -13.35 4.22
CA THR A 213 -11.29 -12.30 5.22
C THR A 213 -9.86 -11.74 5.16
N PHE A 214 -8.85 -12.60 5.10
CA PHE A 214 -7.44 -12.17 5.08
C PHE A 214 -7.03 -11.50 3.75
N SER A 215 -7.67 -11.88 2.65
CA SER A 215 -7.49 -11.22 1.35
C SER A 215 -8.10 -9.82 1.39
N MET A 216 -9.23 -9.66 2.07
CA MET A 216 -9.83 -8.34 2.31
C MET A 216 -8.93 -7.45 3.18
N ILE A 217 -8.32 -8.00 4.23
CA ILE A 217 -7.37 -7.26 5.09
C ILE A 217 -6.14 -6.81 4.28
N LEU A 218 -5.60 -7.68 3.42
CA LEU A 218 -4.47 -7.33 2.54
C LEU A 218 -4.83 -6.18 1.59
N ILE A 219 -6.00 -6.22 0.92
CA ILE A 219 -6.45 -5.15 0.02
C ILE A 219 -6.62 -3.83 0.78
N LEU A 220 -7.25 -3.91 1.95
CA LEU A 220 -7.50 -2.75 2.80
C LEU A 220 -6.19 -2.13 3.30
N GLY A 221 -5.25 -2.92 3.80
CA GLY A 221 -3.92 -2.45 4.20
C GLY A 221 -3.15 -1.79 3.05
N SER A 222 -3.22 -2.39 1.86
CA SER A 222 -2.62 -1.84 0.64
C SER A 222 -3.22 -0.48 0.28
N THR A 223 -4.55 -0.37 0.37
CA THR A 223 -5.30 0.87 0.10
C THR A 223 -4.88 1.97 1.05
N PHE A 224 -4.87 1.69 2.37
CA PHE A 224 -4.45 2.65 3.38
C PHE A 224 -3.01 3.12 3.20
N TYR A 225 -2.08 2.20 2.94
CA TYR A 225 -0.68 2.58 2.78
C TYR A 225 -0.43 3.35 1.47
N SER A 226 -1.22 3.10 0.43
CA SER A 226 -1.14 3.83 -0.84
C SER A 226 -1.63 5.28 -0.79
N LEU A 227 -2.36 5.66 0.27
CA LEU A 227 -2.71 7.06 0.51
C LEU A 227 -1.46 7.88 0.82
N SER A 228 -0.47 7.30 1.47
CA SER A 228 0.65 8.05 2.03
C SER A 228 2.00 7.77 1.40
N GLU A 229 2.16 6.65 0.70
CA GLU A 229 3.44 6.21 0.13
C GLU A 229 3.25 5.76 -1.31
N SER A 230 4.36 5.66 -2.06
CA SER A 230 4.39 5.37 -3.51
C SER A 230 4.10 3.89 -3.81
N PHE A 231 3.16 3.31 -3.07
CA PHE A 231 2.79 1.91 -3.12
C PHE A 231 2.26 1.46 -4.50
N ASN A 232 1.53 2.34 -5.18
CA ASN A 232 0.87 2.07 -6.47
C ASN A 232 1.72 2.45 -7.70
N ALA A 233 2.81 3.20 -7.53
CA ALA A 233 3.60 3.74 -8.65
C ALA A 233 4.20 2.63 -9.54
N TYR A 234 4.54 1.48 -8.94
CA TYR A 234 5.17 0.35 -9.63
C TYR A 234 4.25 -0.87 -9.66
N PHE A 235 3.12 -0.76 -10.35
CA PHE A 235 2.09 -1.81 -10.42
C PHE A 235 2.66 -3.16 -10.90
N ASN A 236 3.55 -3.17 -11.89
CA ASN A 236 4.16 -4.39 -12.42
C ASN A 236 5.18 -5.07 -11.47
N LYS A 237 5.69 -4.34 -10.47
CA LYS A 237 6.69 -4.85 -9.51
C LYS A 237 6.13 -5.04 -8.11
N ASN A 238 4.81 -4.84 -7.92
CA ASN A 238 4.20 -5.02 -6.61
C ASN A 238 3.73 -6.49 -6.46
N PRO A 239 4.30 -7.26 -5.51
CA PRO A 239 3.89 -8.64 -5.29
C PRO A 239 2.41 -8.78 -4.93
N ILE A 240 1.79 -7.74 -4.39
CA ILE A 240 0.35 -7.73 -4.09
C ILE A 240 -0.50 -7.72 -5.37
N PHE A 241 -0.04 -7.05 -6.45
CA PHE A 241 -0.72 -7.12 -7.74
C PHE A 241 -0.55 -8.49 -8.40
N ILE A 242 0.58 -9.15 -8.21
CA ILE A 242 0.76 -10.55 -8.63
C ILE A 242 -0.26 -11.44 -7.88
N CYS A 243 -0.46 -11.22 -6.57
CA CYS A 243 -1.51 -11.92 -5.83
C CYS A 243 -2.90 -11.62 -6.39
N PHE A 244 -3.22 -10.36 -6.74
CA PHE A 244 -4.50 -10.01 -7.35
C PHE A 244 -4.72 -10.69 -8.70
N ILE A 245 -3.71 -10.75 -9.55
CA ILE A 245 -3.74 -11.50 -10.82
C ILE A 245 -3.98 -12.99 -10.53
N GLY A 246 -3.24 -13.60 -9.59
CA GLY A 246 -3.43 -14.99 -9.19
C GLY A 246 -4.82 -15.29 -8.61
N ILE A 247 -5.43 -14.33 -7.90
CA ILE A 247 -6.77 -14.47 -7.32
C ILE A 247 -7.87 -14.27 -8.38
N THR A 248 -7.64 -13.44 -9.39
CA THR A 248 -8.66 -13.05 -10.38
C THR A 248 -8.62 -13.81 -11.69
N VAL A 249 -7.44 -14.10 -12.21
CA VAL A 249 -7.23 -14.63 -13.57
C VAL A 249 -7.08 -16.15 -13.54
N PHE A 250 -6.33 -16.68 -12.57
CA PHE A 250 -6.04 -18.11 -12.49
C PHE A 250 -7.26 -19.01 -12.30
N PRO A 251 -8.27 -18.66 -11.47
CA PRO A 251 -9.48 -19.48 -11.34
C PRO A 251 -10.31 -19.58 -12.63
N PHE A 252 -10.24 -18.57 -13.52
CA PHE A 252 -10.93 -18.61 -14.81
C PHE A 252 -10.13 -19.41 -15.83
N LEU A 253 -8.82 -19.16 -15.94
CA LEU A 253 -7.92 -19.96 -16.79
C LEU A 253 -7.97 -21.44 -16.42
N LEU A 254 -7.94 -21.80 -15.14
CA LEU A 254 -8.00 -23.20 -14.72
C LEU A 254 -9.37 -23.82 -14.98
N LYS A 255 -10.46 -23.06 -14.86
CA LYS A 255 -11.80 -23.56 -15.18
C LYS A 255 -11.97 -23.79 -16.69
N ASP A 256 -11.36 -22.96 -17.52
CA ASP A 256 -11.39 -23.12 -18.98
C ASP A 256 -10.41 -24.20 -19.46
N LEU A 257 -9.25 -24.34 -18.80
CA LEU A 257 -8.22 -25.34 -19.14
C LEU A 257 -8.53 -26.75 -18.62
N PHE A 258 -9.19 -26.87 -17.45
CA PHE A 258 -9.43 -28.16 -16.79
C PHE A 258 -10.92 -28.48 -16.54
N GLY A 259 -11.84 -27.54 -16.77
CA GLY A 259 -13.28 -27.71 -16.49
C GLY A 259 -14.11 -28.36 -17.59
N LYS A 260 -13.49 -28.95 -18.61
CA LYS A 260 -14.19 -29.78 -19.63
C LYS A 260 -13.77 -31.25 -19.49
N LYS A 261 -14.38 -31.96 -18.55
CA LYS A 261 -14.58 -33.43 -18.56
C LYS A 261 -15.35 -33.86 -17.31
N GLU A 262 -16.65 -33.61 -17.28
CA GLU A 262 -17.59 -34.37 -16.44
C GLU A 262 -19.01 -34.05 -16.88
N THR A 263 -19.44 -34.67 -17.97
CA THR A 263 -20.84 -34.98 -18.30
C THR A 263 -20.86 -35.56 -19.70
N ASP A 264 -20.57 -36.86 -19.79
CA ASP A 264 -21.22 -37.77 -20.73
C ASP A 264 -20.81 -39.18 -20.32
N ASN A 265 -21.68 -39.78 -19.51
CA ASN A 265 -21.98 -41.21 -19.48
C ASN A 265 -23.19 -41.37 -18.56
N LYS A 266 -24.37 -41.17 -19.15
CA LYS A 266 -25.61 -41.80 -18.72
C LYS A 266 -25.66 -43.20 -19.33
#